data_AF-A0A0C2GAP3-F1
#
_entry.id   AF-A0A0C2GAP3-F1
#
_cell.length_a   1.000
_cell.length_b   1.000
_cell.length_c   1.000
_cell.angle_alpha   90.00
_cell.angle_beta   90.00
_cell.angle_gamma   90.00
#
_symmetry.space_group_name_H-M   'P 1'
#
loop_
_entity.id
_entity.type
_entity.pdbx_description
1 polymer ?
#
loop_
_entity_poly.entity_id
_entity_poly.type
_entity_poly.pdbx_seq_one_letter_code
_entity_poly.pdbx_strand_id
1 'polypeptide(L)'
;MLVDRGYLAYEDKMCAYWPEFAQHGKENITIDWLMSHRAGLAALDEPISREDAKDFEKMAYVLAKQKPNWEPGTKSGYHAITYGWIVDQIVRRADPKGRSVGQFFKEEVADKYGIDFHIGLPSSEEHTVSRLSMPSTAHLLKEIIHDPRVLIVLGILHLRPPTSIARKVRENPQWFKLEQDVNTFNDPELHGMEQVAALGITKARDLARLFSLMLDGKLFRKLSVAPGRDPDARFAFCKNYV
;
A
#
# COMPACT_ATOMS: atom_id res chain seq x y z
N MET A 1 -6.04 11.99 -8.36
CA MET A 1 -5.90 12.44 -9.77
C MET A 1 -6.98 11.89 -10.67
N LEU A 2 -7.13 10.56 -10.81
CA LEU A 2 -8.20 9.98 -11.65
C LEU A 2 -9.61 10.42 -11.22
N VAL A 3 -9.87 10.51 -9.91
CA VAL A 3 -11.11 11.08 -9.37
C VAL A 3 -11.32 12.54 -9.78
N ASP A 4 -10.29 13.38 -9.61
CA ASP A 4 -10.33 14.80 -9.98
C ASP A 4 -10.58 15.03 -11.48
N ARG A 5 -10.15 14.06 -12.31
CA ARG A 5 -10.37 14.05 -13.76
C ARG A 5 -11.74 13.46 -14.16
N GLY A 6 -12.51 12.95 -13.20
CA GLY A 6 -13.83 12.37 -13.43
C GLY A 6 -13.82 10.96 -14.02
N TYR A 7 -12.69 10.23 -13.96
CA TYR A 7 -12.61 8.86 -14.47
C TYR A 7 -13.12 7.80 -13.48
N LEU A 8 -13.21 8.16 -12.19
CA LEU A 8 -13.90 7.38 -11.17
C LEU A 8 -14.36 8.28 -10.01
N ALA A 9 -15.27 7.79 -9.19
CA ALA A 9 -15.66 8.38 -7.91
C ALA A 9 -15.34 7.44 -6.74
N TYR A 10 -15.22 7.99 -5.53
CA TYR A 10 -14.95 7.18 -4.34
C TYR A 10 -16.15 6.30 -3.95
N GLU A 11 -17.36 6.74 -4.30
CA GLU A 11 -18.63 6.06 -4.06
C GLU A 11 -18.88 4.93 -5.06
N ASP A 12 -18.15 4.88 -6.16
CA ASP A 12 -18.33 3.86 -7.17
C ASP A 12 -18.00 2.47 -6.61
N LYS A 13 -18.77 1.48 -7.04
CA LYS A 13 -18.49 0.08 -6.76
C LYS A 13 -17.30 -0.38 -7.58
N MET A 14 -16.36 -1.09 -6.95
CA MET A 14 -15.21 -1.65 -7.65
C MET A 14 -15.62 -2.55 -8.82
N CYS A 15 -16.73 -3.27 -8.68
CA CYS A 15 -17.23 -4.16 -9.74
C CYS A 15 -17.75 -3.43 -10.98
N ALA A 16 -17.98 -2.11 -10.93
CA ALA A 16 -18.29 -1.33 -12.13
C ALA A 16 -17.07 -1.22 -13.07
N TYR A 17 -15.87 -1.22 -12.51
CA TYR A 17 -14.60 -1.22 -13.26
C TYR A 17 -14.09 -2.63 -13.49
N TRP A 18 -14.35 -3.53 -12.53
CA TRP A 18 -13.79 -4.86 -12.49
C TRP A 18 -14.86 -5.91 -12.13
N PRO A 19 -15.67 -6.38 -13.09
CA PRO A 19 -16.82 -7.24 -12.81
C PRO A 19 -16.48 -8.51 -12.01
N GLU A 20 -15.35 -9.16 -12.31
CA GLU A 20 -14.89 -10.36 -11.63
C GLU A 20 -14.60 -10.13 -10.15
N PHE A 21 -14.36 -8.88 -9.73
CA PHE A 21 -14.16 -8.54 -8.33
C PHE A 21 -15.40 -8.79 -7.47
N ALA A 22 -16.61 -8.86 -8.04
CA ALA A 22 -17.86 -9.05 -7.31
C ALA A 22 -18.02 -10.42 -6.62
N GLN A 23 -17.07 -11.34 -6.81
CA GLN A 23 -17.11 -12.68 -6.20
C GLN A 23 -17.04 -12.63 -4.67
N HIS A 24 -17.60 -13.66 -4.01
CA HIS A 24 -17.51 -13.87 -2.57
C HIS A 24 -18.03 -12.70 -1.70
N GLY A 25 -19.11 -12.03 -2.12
CA GLY A 25 -19.76 -10.98 -1.34
C GLY A 25 -19.09 -9.61 -1.47
N LYS A 26 -18.34 -9.38 -2.56
CA LYS A 26 -17.57 -8.15 -2.80
C LYS A 26 -18.29 -7.15 -3.72
N GLU A 27 -19.52 -7.45 -4.16
CA GLU A 27 -20.31 -6.65 -5.11
C GLU A 27 -20.64 -5.23 -4.64
N ASN A 28 -20.57 -4.98 -3.33
CA ASN A 28 -20.87 -3.65 -2.74
C ASN A 28 -19.62 -2.90 -2.29
N ILE A 29 -18.42 -3.45 -2.49
CA ILE A 29 -17.18 -2.77 -2.12
C ILE A 29 -17.00 -1.54 -3.01
N THR A 30 -16.89 -0.37 -2.38
CA THR A 30 -16.62 0.89 -3.07
C THR A 30 -15.13 1.20 -3.17
N ILE A 31 -14.77 2.14 -4.02
CA ILE A 31 -13.38 2.65 -4.09
C ILE A 31 -12.96 3.26 -2.74
N ASP A 32 -13.84 3.99 -2.05
CA ASP A 32 -13.58 4.49 -0.69
C ASP A 32 -13.19 3.38 0.29
N TRP A 33 -13.89 2.24 0.25
CA TRP A 33 -13.58 1.11 1.13
C TRP A 33 -12.23 0.47 0.82
N LEU A 34 -11.81 0.48 -0.45
CA LEU A 34 -10.46 0.05 -0.82
C LEU A 34 -9.41 1.03 -0.27
N MET A 35 -9.61 2.34 -0.46
CA MET A 35 -8.68 3.39 -0.04
C MET A 35 -8.60 3.55 1.49
N SER A 36 -9.63 3.15 2.22
CA SER A 36 -9.72 3.22 3.68
C SER A 36 -9.46 1.88 4.39
N HIS A 37 -8.95 0.87 3.66
CA HIS A 37 -8.62 -0.45 4.20
C HIS A 37 -9.81 -1.22 4.80
N ARG A 38 -11.02 -1.00 4.28
CA ARG A 38 -12.28 -1.62 4.75
C ARG A 38 -12.77 -2.78 3.88
N ALA A 39 -12.08 -3.07 2.77
CA ALA A 39 -12.48 -4.11 1.82
C ALA A 39 -12.30 -5.56 2.32
N GLY A 40 -11.55 -5.77 3.42
CA GLY A 40 -11.31 -7.11 3.94
C GLY A 40 -10.32 -7.95 3.14
N LEU A 41 -9.42 -7.34 2.37
CA LEU A 41 -8.43 -8.02 1.54
C LEU A 41 -7.01 -7.85 2.08
N ALA A 42 -6.85 -7.78 3.41
CA ALA A 42 -5.54 -7.52 4.02
C ALA A 42 -4.58 -8.70 3.86
N ALA A 43 -5.08 -9.94 3.89
CA ALA A 43 -4.31 -11.16 3.71
C ALA A 43 -4.91 -12.02 2.58
N LEU A 44 -4.03 -12.65 1.80
CA LEU A 44 -4.39 -13.61 0.76
C LEU A 44 -4.23 -15.03 1.28
N ASP A 45 -5.18 -15.91 0.92
CA ASP A 45 -5.12 -17.33 1.26
C ASP A 45 -4.21 -18.11 0.30
N GLU A 46 -4.11 -17.69 -0.96
CA GLU A 46 -3.17 -18.27 -1.94
C GLU A 46 -1.76 -17.72 -1.69
N PRO A 47 -0.71 -18.57 -1.61
CA PRO A 47 0.67 -18.11 -1.50
C PRO A 47 1.09 -17.37 -2.78
N ILE A 48 1.76 -16.24 -2.61
CA ILE A 48 2.19 -15.39 -3.74
C ILE A 48 3.70 -15.56 -3.97
N SER A 49 4.09 -16.08 -5.13
CA SER A 49 5.49 -16.12 -5.57
C SER A 49 5.99 -14.74 -6.03
N ARG A 50 7.29 -14.61 -6.30
CA ARG A 50 7.85 -13.35 -6.83
C ARG A 50 7.35 -13.09 -8.25
N GLU A 51 7.16 -14.16 -9.01
CA GLU A 51 6.66 -14.15 -10.38
C GLU A 51 5.19 -13.73 -10.40
N ASP A 52 4.35 -14.33 -9.55
CA ASP A 52 2.95 -13.94 -9.39
C ASP A 52 2.82 -12.45 -9.04
N ALA A 53 3.67 -11.97 -8.12
CA ALA A 53 3.63 -10.57 -7.65
C ALA A 53 3.93 -9.53 -8.75
N LYS A 54 4.64 -9.93 -9.81
CA LYS A 54 4.97 -9.11 -10.98
C LYS A 54 3.90 -9.19 -12.07
N ASP A 55 3.04 -10.21 -12.04
CA ASP A 55 1.97 -10.43 -13.01
C ASP A 55 0.67 -9.79 -12.52
N PHE A 56 0.29 -8.69 -13.17
CA PHE A 56 -0.91 -7.94 -12.80
C PHE A 56 -2.20 -8.73 -13.08
N GLU A 57 -2.25 -9.60 -14.08
CA GLU A 57 -3.44 -10.41 -14.37
C GLU A 57 -3.60 -11.53 -13.35
N LYS A 58 -2.48 -12.17 -12.98
CA LYS A 58 -2.45 -13.16 -11.91
C LYS A 58 -2.88 -12.54 -10.58
N MET A 59 -2.34 -11.38 -10.21
CA MET A 59 -2.76 -10.70 -8.99
C MET A 59 -4.21 -10.23 -9.05
N ALA A 60 -4.71 -9.83 -10.22
CA ALA A 60 -6.13 -9.57 -10.43
C ALA A 60 -6.95 -10.80 -10.04
N TYR A 61 -6.68 -11.93 -10.70
CA TYR A 61 -7.40 -13.18 -10.47
C TYR A 61 -7.42 -13.57 -8.99
N VAL A 62 -6.27 -13.52 -8.32
CA VAL A 62 -6.14 -13.87 -6.90
C VAL A 62 -7.00 -12.95 -6.02
N LEU A 63 -6.91 -11.63 -6.23
CA LEU A 63 -7.68 -10.65 -5.46
C LEU A 63 -9.19 -10.77 -5.70
N ALA A 64 -9.61 -11.02 -6.94
CA ALA A 64 -11.02 -11.25 -7.28
C ALA A 64 -11.57 -12.52 -6.61
N LYS A 65 -10.78 -13.59 -6.55
CA LYS A 65 -11.16 -14.86 -5.91
C LYS A 65 -11.03 -14.84 -4.39
N GLN A 66 -10.24 -13.93 -3.81
CA GLN A 66 -10.07 -13.86 -2.35
C GLN A 66 -11.42 -13.58 -1.66
N LYS A 67 -11.79 -14.47 -0.74
CA LYS A 67 -12.89 -14.21 0.20
C LYS A 67 -12.43 -13.13 1.20
N PRO A 68 -13.20 -12.07 1.45
CA PRO A 68 -12.84 -11.09 2.45
C PRO A 68 -12.52 -11.72 3.82
N ASN A 69 -11.42 -11.31 4.44
CA ASN A 69 -10.99 -11.74 5.77
C ASN A 69 -12.01 -11.31 6.86
N TRP A 70 -12.86 -10.32 6.58
CA TRP A 70 -14.01 -9.90 7.36
C TRP A 70 -15.08 -9.32 6.43
N GLU A 71 -16.31 -9.14 6.92
CA GLU A 71 -17.39 -8.53 6.14
C GLU A 71 -17.01 -7.10 5.69
N PRO A 72 -16.94 -6.83 4.37
CA PRO A 72 -16.48 -5.53 3.89
C PRO A 72 -17.28 -4.35 4.48
N GLY A 73 -16.58 -3.26 4.78
CA GLY A 73 -17.20 -2.07 5.38
C GLY A 73 -17.37 -2.13 6.91
N THR A 74 -17.43 -3.31 7.53
CA THR A 74 -17.68 -3.44 8.98
C THR A 74 -16.46 -3.14 9.86
N LYS A 75 -15.24 -3.33 9.32
CA LYS A 75 -13.96 -3.11 10.01
C LYS A 75 -12.95 -2.49 9.05
N SER A 76 -11.91 -1.88 9.62
CA SER A 76 -10.70 -1.49 8.88
C SER A 76 -9.52 -2.31 9.38
N GLY A 77 -8.67 -2.76 8.45
CA GLY A 77 -7.46 -3.52 8.74
C GLY A 77 -6.43 -3.29 7.66
N TYR A 78 -5.23 -2.87 8.05
CA TYR A 78 -4.20 -2.41 7.12
C TYR A 78 -3.83 -3.46 6.06
N HIS A 79 -3.97 -3.11 4.79
CA HIS A 79 -3.68 -3.99 3.64
C HIS A 79 -2.20 -3.84 3.26
N ALA A 80 -1.29 -4.25 4.13
CA ALA A 80 0.12 -3.84 4.09
C ALA A 80 0.80 -3.99 2.71
N ILE A 81 0.56 -5.11 2.03
CA ILE A 81 1.11 -5.38 0.68
C ILE A 81 0.01 -5.39 -0.38
N THR A 82 -1.15 -5.99 -0.08
CA THR A 82 -2.24 -6.13 -1.05
C THR A 82 -2.82 -4.80 -1.51
N TYR A 83 -2.66 -3.74 -0.72
CA TYR A 83 -3.09 -2.39 -1.11
C TYR A 83 -2.49 -1.96 -2.44
N GLY A 84 -1.21 -2.25 -2.69
CA GLY A 84 -0.56 -1.77 -3.90
C GLY A 84 -1.04 -2.49 -5.15
N TRP A 85 -1.30 -3.79 -5.07
CA TRP A 85 -1.93 -4.53 -6.16
C TRP A 85 -3.37 -4.04 -6.39
N ILE A 86 -4.16 -3.83 -5.33
CA ILE A 86 -5.52 -3.28 -5.45
C ILE A 86 -5.52 -1.92 -6.15
N VAL A 87 -4.61 -1.02 -5.75
CA VAL A 87 -4.46 0.31 -6.36
C VAL A 87 -4.05 0.20 -7.83
N ASP A 88 -3.09 -0.66 -8.16
CA ASP A 88 -2.69 -0.89 -9.55
C ASP A 88 -3.87 -1.39 -10.41
N GLN A 89 -4.67 -2.32 -9.89
CA GLN A 89 -5.85 -2.85 -10.60
C GLN A 89 -6.90 -1.78 -10.91
N ILE A 90 -7.18 -0.87 -9.97
CA ILE A 90 -8.15 0.22 -10.23
C ILE A 90 -7.56 1.29 -11.14
N VAL A 91 -6.27 1.63 -11.01
CA VAL A 91 -5.62 2.61 -11.89
C VAL A 91 -5.64 2.12 -13.34
N ARG A 92 -5.25 0.88 -13.61
CA ARG A 92 -5.27 0.30 -14.97
C ARG A 92 -6.65 0.30 -15.61
N ARG A 93 -7.71 0.09 -14.83
CA ARG A 93 -9.08 -0.01 -15.34
C ARG A 93 -9.74 1.35 -15.52
N ALA A 94 -9.40 2.32 -14.69
CA ALA A 94 -10.01 3.65 -14.73
C ALA A 94 -9.20 4.65 -15.56
N ASP A 95 -7.88 4.47 -15.72
CA ASP A 95 -7.08 5.31 -16.60
C ASP A 95 -7.43 5.00 -18.08
N PRO A 96 -7.84 5.99 -18.89
CA PRO A 96 -8.22 5.73 -20.29
C PRO A 96 -7.11 5.16 -21.17
N LYS A 97 -5.84 5.34 -20.77
CA LYS A 97 -4.68 4.76 -21.47
C LYS A 97 -4.34 3.34 -21.00
N GLY A 98 -5.03 2.82 -19.98
CA GLY A 98 -4.76 1.49 -19.42
C GLY A 98 -3.40 1.34 -18.75
N ARG A 99 -2.76 2.45 -18.32
CA ARG A 99 -1.41 2.43 -17.74
C ARG A 99 -1.40 1.75 -16.38
N SER A 100 -0.27 1.13 -16.04
CA SER A 100 0.02 0.71 -14.68
C SER A 100 0.10 1.91 -13.72
N VAL A 101 0.01 1.67 -12.41
CA VAL A 101 0.17 2.75 -11.43
C VAL A 101 1.57 3.38 -11.48
N GLY A 102 2.63 2.58 -11.72
CA GLY A 102 3.99 3.09 -11.86
C GLY A 102 4.13 3.99 -13.09
N GLN A 103 3.63 3.54 -14.24
CA GLN A 103 3.67 4.33 -15.48
C GLN A 103 2.80 5.59 -15.37
N PHE A 104 1.61 5.49 -14.78
CA PHE A 104 0.75 6.65 -14.53
C PHE A 104 1.47 7.68 -13.66
N PHE A 105 2.07 7.26 -12.54
CA PHE A 105 2.81 8.15 -11.64
C PHE A 105 4.02 8.77 -12.34
N LYS A 106 4.77 7.96 -13.11
CA LYS A 106 5.93 8.44 -13.87
C LYS A 106 5.56 9.57 -14.82
N GLU A 107 4.56 9.36 -15.67
CA GLU A 107 4.17 10.34 -16.70
C GLU A 107 3.46 11.58 -16.10
N GLU A 108 2.55 11.37 -15.15
CA GLU A 108 1.64 12.42 -14.68
C GLU A 108 2.26 13.25 -13.55
N VAL A 109 3.28 12.72 -12.88
CA VAL A 109 3.89 13.32 -11.68
C VAL A 109 5.41 13.43 -11.82
N ALA A 110 6.12 12.31 -11.93
CA ALA A 110 7.59 12.30 -11.84
C ALA A 110 8.24 13.11 -12.99
N ASP A 111 7.96 12.74 -14.24
CA ASP A 111 8.53 13.38 -15.42
C ASP A 111 8.03 14.83 -15.57
N LYS A 112 6.73 15.04 -15.33
CA LYS A 112 6.08 16.35 -15.49
C LYS A 112 6.64 17.42 -14.55
N TYR A 113 7.02 17.03 -13.34
CA TYR A 113 7.50 17.97 -12.31
C TYR A 113 8.98 17.78 -11.98
N GLY A 114 9.69 16.89 -12.67
CA GLY A 114 11.09 16.58 -12.41
C GLY A 114 11.33 16.11 -10.98
N ILE A 115 10.55 15.11 -10.55
CA ILE A 115 10.67 14.47 -9.23
C ILE A 115 11.37 13.12 -9.42
N ASP A 116 12.46 12.93 -8.69
CA ASP A 116 13.18 11.66 -8.64
C ASP A 116 12.47 10.69 -7.66
N PHE A 117 11.41 10.05 -8.15
CA PHE A 117 10.63 9.04 -7.43
C PHE A 117 10.25 7.94 -8.40
N HIS A 118 10.63 6.71 -8.05
CA HIS A 118 10.35 5.51 -8.84
C HIS A 118 9.38 4.57 -8.13
N ILE A 119 8.40 4.11 -8.90
CA ILE A 119 7.59 2.93 -8.63
C ILE A 119 7.94 1.95 -9.76
N GLY A 120 8.74 0.93 -9.46
CA GLY A 120 9.47 0.19 -10.49
C GLY A 120 10.70 0.97 -10.96
N LEU A 121 11.81 0.82 -10.24
CA LEU A 121 13.08 1.48 -10.54
C LEU A 121 13.70 0.90 -11.82
N PRO A 122 14.08 1.74 -12.81
CA PRO A 122 14.85 1.27 -13.96
C PRO A 122 16.20 0.74 -13.53
N SER A 123 16.67 -0.35 -14.15
CA SER A 123 17.97 -0.95 -13.83
C SER A 123 19.15 0.01 -14.01
N SER A 124 19.03 1.02 -14.88
CA SER A 124 20.03 2.07 -15.06
C SER A 124 20.22 2.93 -13.81
N GLU A 125 19.21 3.06 -12.95
CA GLU A 125 19.23 3.90 -11.74
C GLU A 125 19.63 3.14 -10.47
N GLU A 126 19.84 1.82 -10.56
CA GLU A 126 20.16 0.96 -9.39
C GLU A 126 21.41 1.45 -8.64
N HIS A 127 22.37 2.04 -9.36
CA HIS A 127 23.59 2.62 -8.79
C HIS A 127 23.34 3.79 -7.81
N THR A 128 22.14 4.36 -7.81
CA THR A 128 21.75 5.47 -6.93
C THR A 128 21.11 4.99 -5.61
N VAL A 129 20.76 3.71 -5.51
CA VAL A 129 20.03 3.16 -4.37
C VAL A 129 20.96 2.92 -3.18
N SER A 130 20.62 3.52 -2.04
CA SER A 130 21.33 3.25 -0.79
C SER A 130 20.82 1.97 -0.15
N ARG A 131 21.73 1.17 0.42
CA ARG A 131 21.36 -0.05 1.13
C ARG A 131 20.76 0.27 2.49
N LEU A 132 19.61 -0.32 2.79
CA LEU A 132 19.00 -0.28 4.12
C LEU A 132 19.73 -1.23 5.07
N SER A 133 19.99 -0.76 6.28
CA SER A 133 20.56 -1.57 7.36
C SER A 133 19.54 -1.77 8.47
N MET A 134 19.56 -2.96 9.08
CA MET A 134 18.76 -3.23 10.27
C MET A 134 19.51 -2.76 11.52
N PRO A 135 18.78 -2.30 12.55
CA PRO A 135 19.40 -2.02 13.83
C PRO A 135 20.09 -3.28 14.38
N SER A 136 21.28 -3.09 14.93
CA SER A 136 22.00 -4.18 15.59
C SER A 136 21.26 -4.65 16.84
N THR A 137 21.54 -5.87 17.28
CA THR A 137 20.98 -6.41 18.54
C THR A 137 21.33 -5.54 19.75
N ALA A 138 22.51 -4.91 19.75
CA ALA A 138 22.92 -3.96 20.79
C ALA A 138 22.04 -2.70 20.80
N HIS A 139 21.69 -2.17 19.62
CA HIS A 139 20.74 -1.05 19.53
C HIS A 139 19.34 -1.46 19.98
N LEU A 140 18.86 -2.63 19.57
CA LEU A 140 17.56 -3.13 20.03
C LEU A 140 17.51 -3.25 21.56
N LEU A 141 18.56 -3.79 22.18
CA LEU A 141 18.64 -3.90 23.63
C LEU A 141 18.65 -2.52 24.30
N LYS A 142 19.41 -1.57 23.74
CA LYS A 142 19.45 -0.19 24.23
C LYS A 142 18.06 0.46 24.19
N GLU A 143 17.30 0.25 23.10
CA GLU A 143 15.93 0.75 22.98
C GLU A 143 14.97 0.08 23.98
N ILE A 144 15.11 -1.22 24.23
CA ILE A 144 14.30 -1.93 25.24
C ILE A 144 14.60 -1.41 26.66
N ILE A 145 15.87 -1.13 26.97
CA ILE A 145 16.25 -0.55 28.27
C ILE A 145 15.69 0.87 28.40
N HIS A 146 15.75 1.66 27.33
CA HIS A 146 15.24 3.03 27.30
C HIS A 146 13.72 3.08 27.41
N ASP A 147 13.01 2.19 26.70
CA ASP A 147 11.56 2.06 26.75
C ASP A 147 11.13 0.58 26.77
N PRO A 148 10.83 0.03 27.96
CA PRO A 148 10.36 -1.35 28.09
C PRO A 148 9.07 -1.67 27.34
N ARG A 149 8.28 -0.67 26.91
CA ARG A 149 7.07 -0.89 26.10
C ARG A 149 7.40 -1.48 24.73
N VAL A 150 8.64 -1.36 24.27
CA VAL A 150 9.13 -2.05 23.07
C VAL A 150 8.90 -3.56 23.18
N LEU A 151 9.03 -4.17 24.37
CA LEU A 151 8.72 -5.59 24.58
C LEU A 151 7.25 -5.92 24.34
N ILE A 152 6.34 -5.02 24.71
CA ILE A 152 4.90 -5.20 24.47
C ILE A 152 4.63 -5.18 22.96
N VAL A 153 5.21 -4.20 22.24
CA VAL A 153 5.07 -4.11 20.78
C VAL A 153 5.64 -5.34 20.09
N LEU A 154 6.83 -5.78 20.49
CA LEU A 154 7.45 -7.00 19.95
C LEU A 154 6.60 -8.23 20.24
N GLY A 155 6.03 -8.35 21.44
CA GLY A 155 5.08 -9.41 21.80
C GLY A 155 3.84 -9.39 20.91
N ILE A 156 3.24 -8.21 20.71
CA ILE A 156 2.07 -8.03 19.82
C ILE A 156 2.37 -8.41 18.37
N LEU A 157 3.61 -8.21 17.89
CA LEU A 157 4.02 -8.54 16.54
C LEU A 157 4.36 -10.03 16.36
N HIS A 158 5.01 -10.65 17.35
CA HIS A 158 5.59 -12.00 17.20
C HIS A 158 4.77 -13.12 17.85
N LEU A 159 3.94 -12.82 18.85
CA LEU A 159 3.20 -13.83 19.63
C LEU A 159 1.74 -14.00 19.17
N ARG A 160 1.40 -13.54 17.96
CA ARG A 160 0.04 -13.68 17.42
C ARG A 160 -0.25 -15.14 17.04
N PRO A 161 -1.48 -15.63 17.28
CA PRO A 161 -1.87 -16.98 16.90
C PRO A 161 -1.65 -17.26 15.40
N PRO A 162 -1.27 -18.49 15.00
CA PRO A 162 -1.11 -18.89 13.60
C PRO A 162 -2.32 -18.59 12.71
N THR A 163 -3.52 -18.67 13.28
CA THR A 163 -4.78 -18.42 12.57
C THR A 163 -5.13 -16.94 12.44
N SER A 164 -4.37 -16.04 13.06
CA SER A 164 -4.67 -14.61 13.04
C SER A 164 -4.36 -13.97 11.68
N ILE A 165 -5.17 -12.98 11.30
CA ILE A 165 -4.95 -12.20 10.07
C ILE A 165 -3.56 -11.54 10.10
N ALA A 166 -3.14 -10.98 11.24
CA ALA A 166 -1.83 -10.36 11.38
C ALA A 166 -0.68 -11.30 11.03
N ARG A 167 -0.78 -12.58 11.43
CA ARG A 167 0.21 -13.59 11.07
C ARG A 167 0.16 -13.94 9.59
N LYS A 168 -1.04 -14.11 9.01
CA LYS A 168 -1.18 -14.32 7.55
C LYS A 168 -0.59 -13.18 6.73
N VAL A 169 -0.83 -11.92 7.10
CA VAL A 169 -0.27 -10.72 6.44
C VAL A 169 1.26 -10.76 6.45
N ARG A 170 1.86 -11.18 7.57
CA ARG A 170 3.31 -11.26 7.71
C ARG A 170 3.93 -12.41 6.90
N GLU A 171 3.21 -13.52 6.75
CA GLU A 171 3.73 -14.74 6.16
C GLU A 171 3.44 -14.89 4.66
N ASN A 172 2.57 -14.05 4.10
CA ASN A 172 2.25 -14.07 2.67
C ASN A 172 2.24 -12.65 2.09
N PRO A 173 3.15 -12.31 1.16
CA PRO A 173 4.16 -13.18 0.53
C PRO A 173 5.36 -13.56 1.43
N GLN A 174 5.85 -14.80 1.32
CA GLN A 174 6.99 -15.29 2.12
C GLN A 174 8.33 -14.66 1.74
N TRP A 175 8.46 -14.14 0.52
CA TRP A 175 9.68 -13.53 0.01
C TRP A 175 9.84 -12.05 0.40
N PHE A 176 8.80 -11.44 0.99
CA PHE A 176 8.82 -10.06 1.46
C PHE A 176 9.22 -10.03 2.94
N LYS A 177 10.51 -9.88 3.20
CA LYS A 177 11.13 -9.99 4.52
C LYS A 177 11.99 -8.77 4.86
N LEU A 178 11.93 -8.40 6.12
CA LEU A 178 12.79 -7.41 6.75
C LEU A 178 13.46 -8.06 7.98
N GLU A 179 14.41 -8.94 7.69
CA GLU A 179 15.19 -9.70 8.69
C GLU A 179 16.67 -9.23 8.63
N GLN A 180 17.47 -9.56 9.65
CA GLN A 180 18.88 -9.14 9.70
C GLN A 180 19.68 -9.62 8.48
N ASP A 181 19.43 -10.85 8.04
CA ASP A 181 20.18 -11.50 6.96
C ASP A 181 19.47 -11.40 5.59
N VAL A 182 18.17 -11.08 5.59
CA VAL A 182 17.34 -11.00 4.38
C VAL A 182 16.51 -9.72 4.42
N ASN A 183 16.90 -8.75 3.60
CA ASN A 183 16.19 -7.49 3.44
C ASN A 183 15.73 -7.32 1.99
N THR A 184 14.44 -7.54 1.76
CA THR A 184 13.76 -7.40 0.46
C THR A 184 13.97 -6.03 -0.18
N PHE A 185 14.09 -4.97 0.63
CA PHE A 185 14.31 -3.60 0.14
C PHE A 185 15.76 -3.33 -0.34
N ASN A 186 16.63 -4.35 -0.30
CA ASN A 186 17.98 -4.29 -0.85
C ASN A 186 18.16 -5.21 -2.07
N ASP A 187 17.08 -5.83 -2.56
CA ASP A 187 17.08 -6.77 -3.68
C ASP A 187 16.78 -6.01 -4.99
N PRO A 188 17.77 -5.86 -5.90
CA PRO A 188 17.59 -5.11 -7.15
C PRO A 188 16.46 -5.65 -8.04
N GLU A 189 16.19 -6.95 -7.99
CA GLU A 189 15.10 -7.54 -8.78
C GLU A 189 13.71 -7.09 -8.30
N LEU A 190 13.62 -6.70 -7.02
CA LEU A 190 12.38 -6.22 -6.41
C LEU A 190 12.24 -4.70 -6.54
N HIS A 191 13.33 -3.95 -6.62
CA HIS A 191 13.27 -2.50 -6.91
C HIS A 191 12.55 -2.21 -8.23
N GLY A 192 12.75 -3.05 -9.24
CA GLY A 192 12.08 -2.93 -10.55
C GLY A 192 10.59 -3.31 -10.55
N MET A 193 10.06 -3.90 -9.47
CA MET A 193 8.65 -4.29 -9.40
C MET A 193 7.76 -3.10 -9.04
N GLU A 194 6.65 -2.95 -9.75
CA GLU A 194 5.64 -1.93 -9.46
C GLU A 194 4.76 -2.32 -8.25
N GLN A 195 5.33 -2.28 -7.04
CA GLN A 195 4.60 -2.52 -5.79
C GLN A 195 4.48 -1.22 -4.98
N VAL A 196 3.40 -0.47 -5.22
CA VAL A 196 3.18 0.87 -4.64
C VAL A 196 2.90 0.89 -3.14
N ALA A 197 2.64 -0.26 -2.51
CA ALA A 197 2.45 -0.30 -1.07
C ALA A 197 3.76 -0.13 -0.29
N ALA A 198 4.90 -0.53 -0.88
CA ALA A 198 6.15 -0.63 -0.11
C ALA A 198 7.45 -0.36 -0.89
N LEU A 199 7.50 -0.53 -2.23
CA LEU A 199 8.77 -0.52 -2.97
C LEU A 199 9.07 0.80 -3.69
N GLY A 200 8.43 1.90 -3.29
CA GLY A 200 8.75 3.22 -3.83
C GLY A 200 10.15 3.68 -3.41
N ILE A 201 10.97 4.10 -4.38
CA ILE A 201 12.34 4.58 -4.14
C ILE A 201 12.43 6.05 -4.53
N THR A 202 12.85 6.90 -3.60
CA THR A 202 12.97 8.35 -3.81
C THR A 202 13.96 8.98 -2.83
N LYS A 203 14.29 10.24 -3.06
CA LYS A 203 15.12 11.08 -2.18
C LYS A 203 14.22 11.94 -1.29
N ALA A 204 14.69 12.26 -0.08
CA ALA A 204 13.91 13.06 0.87
C ALA A 204 13.41 14.40 0.30
N ARG A 205 14.25 15.09 -0.49
CA ARG A 205 13.90 16.36 -1.14
C ARG A 205 12.79 16.20 -2.20
N ASP A 206 12.80 15.09 -2.92
CA ASP A 206 11.87 14.79 -4.01
C ASP A 206 10.52 14.37 -3.45
N LEU A 207 10.54 13.61 -2.34
CA LEU A 207 9.35 13.35 -1.53
C LEU A 207 8.75 14.65 -0.96
N ALA A 208 9.56 15.54 -0.40
CA ALA A 208 9.09 16.83 0.10
C ALA A 208 8.46 17.68 -1.02
N ARG A 209 9.08 17.70 -2.20
CA ARG A 209 8.56 18.38 -3.39
C ARG A 209 7.22 17.81 -3.84
N LEU A 210 7.07 16.48 -3.83
CA LEU A 210 5.80 15.82 -4.14
C LEU A 210 4.67 16.31 -3.21
N PHE A 211 4.92 16.37 -1.90
CA PHE A 211 3.94 16.89 -0.94
C PHE A 211 3.64 18.38 -1.15
N SER A 212 4.65 19.21 -1.45
CA SER A 212 4.43 20.62 -1.80
C SER A 212 3.49 20.78 -2.99
N LEU A 213 3.71 20.02 -4.07
CA LEU A 213 2.87 20.06 -5.27
C LEU A 213 1.42 19.63 -4.99
N MET A 214 1.23 18.66 -4.09
CA MET A 214 -0.12 18.28 -3.63
C MET A 214 -0.79 19.42 -2.87
N LEU A 215 -0.08 20.04 -1.91
CA LEU A 215 -0.60 21.15 -1.10
C LEU A 215 -0.90 22.40 -1.94
N ASP A 216 -0.13 22.63 -3.00
CA ASP A 216 -0.34 23.74 -3.94
C ASP A 216 -1.45 23.46 -4.96
N GLY A 217 -2.06 22.26 -4.93
CA GLY A 217 -3.12 21.87 -5.87
C GLY A 217 -2.63 21.68 -7.31
N LYS A 218 -1.33 21.39 -7.50
CA LYS A 218 -0.73 21.18 -8.83
C LYS A 218 -0.98 19.77 -9.37
N LEU A 219 -1.13 18.78 -8.51
CA LEU A 219 -1.38 17.39 -8.95
C LEU A 219 -2.86 17.10 -9.19
N PHE A 220 -3.72 17.63 -8.33
CA PHE A 220 -5.17 17.53 -8.40
C PHE A 220 -5.75 18.77 -7.72
N ARG A 221 -6.99 19.15 -8.04
CA ARG A 221 -7.64 20.30 -7.41
C ARG A 221 -7.63 20.12 -5.90
N LYS A 222 -7.43 21.21 -5.16
CA LYS A 222 -7.62 21.21 -3.71
C LYS A 222 -9.03 20.68 -3.45
N LEU A 223 -9.13 19.51 -2.82
CA LEU A 223 -10.39 19.06 -2.28
C LEU A 223 -10.82 20.14 -1.30
N SER A 224 -11.90 20.87 -1.65
CA SER A 224 -12.60 21.70 -0.69
C SER A 224 -13.02 20.75 0.43
N VAL A 225 -12.36 20.86 1.59
CA VAL A 225 -12.81 20.18 2.80
C VAL A 225 -14.23 20.69 3.01
N ALA A 226 -15.22 19.84 2.73
CA ALA A 226 -16.61 20.19 3.00
C ALA A 226 -16.69 20.59 4.49
N PRO A 227 -17.18 21.79 4.83
CA PRO A 227 -17.38 22.17 6.22
C PRO A 227 -18.56 21.35 6.74
N GLY A 228 -18.29 20.19 7.33
CA GLY A 228 -19.36 19.27 7.69
C GLY A 228 -19.00 18.06 8.55
N ARG A 229 -17.77 17.95 9.07
CA ARG A 229 -17.47 17.05 10.19
C ARG A 229 -16.59 17.76 11.20
N ASP A 230 -17.13 17.84 12.41
CA ASP A 230 -16.55 18.40 13.62
C ASP A 230 -15.01 18.24 13.69
N PRO A 231 -14.24 19.34 13.80
CA PRO A 231 -12.80 19.32 14.03
C PRO A 231 -12.38 18.49 15.26
N ASP A 232 -13.25 18.37 16.27
CA ASP A 232 -12.96 17.66 17.51
C ASP A 232 -13.06 16.13 17.38
N ALA A 233 -13.62 15.62 16.29
CA ALA A 233 -13.61 14.19 15.99
C ALA A 233 -12.21 13.65 15.60
N ARG A 234 -11.22 14.53 15.36
CA ARG A 234 -9.88 14.15 14.86
C ARG A 234 -8.93 13.60 15.93
N PHE A 235 -9.29 13.66 17.22
CA PHE A 235 -8.43 13.17 18.31
C PHE A 235 -8.95 11.95 19.07
N ALA A 236 -10.06 11.34 18.63
CA ALA A 236 -10.61 10.16 19.30
C ALA A 236 -9.92 8.83 18.92
N PHE A 237 -9.05 8.80 17.90
CA PHE A 237 -8.48 7.54 17.38
C PHE A 237 -7.23 7.03 18.13
N CYS A 238 -6.68 7.79 19.08
CA CYS A 238 -5.50 7.38 19.86
C CYS A 238 -5.78 6.88 21.29
N LYS A 239 -7.05 6.74 21.71
CA LYS A 239 -7.38 6.35 23.10
C LYS A 239 -7.79 4.89 23.32
N ASN A 240 -7.90 4.07 22.28
CA ASN A 240 -8.36 2.67 22.41
C ASN A 240 -7.28 1.61 22.13
N TYR A 241 -6.01 1.97 22.26
CA TYR A 241 -4.90 1.02 22.29
C TYR A 241 -3.95 1.37 23.44
N VAL A 242 -4.43 1.16 24.67
CA VAL A 242 -3.61 0.90 25.86
C VAL A 242 -4.27 -0.28 26.58
#